data_AF-A0A2I0J310-F1
#
_entry.id   AF-A0A2I0J310-F1
#
_cell.length_a   1.000
_cell.length_b   1.000
_cell.length_c   1.000
_cell.angle_alpha   90.00
_cell.angle_beta   90.00
_cell.angle_gamma   90.00
#
_symmetry.space_group_name_H-M   'P 1'
#
loop_
_entity.id
_entity.type
_entity.pdbx_description
1 polymer ?
#
loop_
_entity_poly.entity_id
_entity_poly.type
_entity_poly.pdbx_seq_one_letter_code
_entity_poly.pdbx_strand_id
1 'polypeptide(L)'
;MLSRVNHKNFVNLIGYCEEDEPFTRMMVFEYAPNGTLFEHLHIKEAEHLDWNARVRIIMGIAYCLQYMHHEINPPVAHSSINSTAIFLTDDYAAKVAEVNIWSGASSKSHGSEDDKSDKSDKSDKSDKGGLPPVTDPETNVYDFGVLLLEIISGKLPYSEEQGALVDLAAEHLNGKRSLTYLIDPSLKSFKNNELDLICEVIQDCIKPEPRHRPTMKEVTSKLREVIAISPDQATPRLSPLWWAELEILSVEAT
;
A
#
# COMPACT_ATOMS: atom_id res chain seq x y z
N MET A 1 10.56 8.03 -8.27
CA MET A 1 10.13 7.42 -6.99
C MET A 1 11.06 6.29 -6.58
N LEU A 2 11.25 5.29 -7.44
CA LEU A 2 12.03 4.08 -7.14
C LEU A 2 13.48 4.31 -6.68
N SER A 3 14.18 5.29 -7.24
CA SER A 3 15.54 5.64 -6.81
C SER A 3 15.61 6.61 -5.61
N ARG A 4 14.46 7.19 -5.23
CA ARG A 4 14.38 8.23 -4.20
C ARG A 4 13.86 7.71 -2.86
N VAL A 5 13.09 6.64 -2.87
CA VAL A 5 12.55 6.00 -1.66
C VAL A 5 13.46 4.84 -1.30
N ASN A 6 14.10 4.92 -0.13
CA ASN A 6 14.85 3.82 0.45
C ASN A 6 14.38 3.62 1.89
N HIS A 7 13.46 2.68 2.10
CA HIS A 7 12.84 2.44 3.40
C HIS A 7 12.63 0.95 3.64
N LYS A 8 12.84 0.49 4.88
CA LYS A 8 12.75 -0.93 5.24
C LYS A 8 11.36 -1.54 5.01
N ASN A 9 10.29 -0.73 5.12
CA ASN A 9 8.91 -1.12 4.81
C ASN A 9 8.47 -0.75 3.39
N PHE A 10 9.38 -0.39 2.50
CA PHE A 10 9.13 -0.19 1.07
C PHE A 10 9.79 -1.33 0.28
N VAL A 11 9.23 -1.69 -0.87
CA VAL A 11 9.88 -2.62 -1.82
C VAL A 11 10.97 -1.85 -2.56
N ASN A 12 12.21 -1.97 -2.10
CA ASN A 12 13.31 -1.20 -2.66
C ASN A 12 13.80 -1.80 -3.98
N LEU A 13 14.20 -0.93 -4.91
CA LEU A 13 14.92 -1.31 -6.12
C LEU A 13 16.35 -1.67 -5.74
N ILE A 14 16.77 -2.91 -6.04
CA ILE A 14 18.12 -3.43 -5.81
C ILE A 14 19.03 -3.08 -6.99
N GLY A 15 18.52 -3.18 -8.21
CA GLY A 15 19.29 -2.93 -9.42
C GLY A 15 18.43 -2.91 -10.66
N TYR A 16 19.06 -2.64 -11.80
CA TYR A 16 18.42 -2.66 -13.10
C TYR A 16 19.38 -3.20 -14.16
N CYS A 17 18.83 -3.75 -15.23
CA CYS A 17 19.57 -4.16 -16.41
C CYS A 17 19.10 -3.33 -17.60
N GLU A 18 20.06 -2.83 -18.36
CA GLU A 18 19.87 -2.09 -19.60
C GLU A 18 20.86 -2.63 -20.62
N GLU A 19 20.35 -3.45 -21.54
CA GLU A 19 21.10 -4.02 -22.66
C GLU A 19 20.43 -3.61 -23.96
N ASP A 20 21.21 -3.14 -24.94
CA ASP A 20 20.66 -2.70 -26.21
C ASP A 20 20.53 -3.87 -27.21
N GLU A 21 21.38 -4.89 -27.12
CA GLU A 21 21.34 -6.07 -28.00
C GLU A 21 21.56 -7.40 -27.23
N PRO A 22 20.50 -8.22 -27.03
CA PRO A 22 19.11 -7.96 -27.38
C PRO A 22 18.50 -6.87 -26.48
N PHE A 23 17.60 -6.04 -27.03
CA PHE A 23 16.95 -4.98 -26.27
C PHE A 23 16.25 -5.54 -25.03
N THR A 24 16.84 -5.26 -23.88
CA THR A 24 16.42 -5.80 -22.59
C THR A 24 16.44 -4.69 -21.56
N ARG A 25 15.32 -4.50 -20.87
CA ARG A 25 15.19 -3.60 -19.73
C ARG A 25 14.58 -4.39 -18.59
N MET A 26 15.31 -4.53 -17.48
CA MET A 26 14.83 -5.23 -16.29
C MET A 26 15.04 -4.37 -15.04
N MET A 27 14.17 -4.52 -14.07
CA MET A 27 14.33 -3.95 -12.73
C MET A 27 14.26 -5.08 -11.71
N VAL A 28 15.17 -5.06 -10.75
CA VAL A 28 15.29 -6.07 -9.70
C VAL A 28 14.90 -5.43 -8.39
N PHE A 29 13.90 -6.00 -7.72
CA PHE A 29 13.36 -5.50 -6.46
C PHE A 29 13.57 -6.49 -5.32
N GLU A 30 13.48 -6.01 -4.09
CA GLU A 30 13.35 -6.88 -2.92
C GLU A 30 12.12 -7.79 -3.05
N TYR A 31 12.29 -9.07 -2.71
CA TYR A 31 11.21 -10.06 -2.74
C TYR A 31 10.56 -10.22 -1.36
N ALA A 32 9.23 -10.24 -1.35
CA ALA A 32 8.40 -10.46 -0.17
C ALA A 32 7.57 -11.74 -0.41
N PRO A 33 7.89 -12.87 0.26
CA PRO A 33 7.39 -14.19 -0.13
C PRO A 33 5.93 -14.49 0.22
N ASN A 34 5.33 -13.78 1.18
CA ASN A 34 3.99 -14.09 1.69
C ASN A 34 2.89 -13.34 0.93
N GLY A 35 3.08 -13.10 -0.37
CA GLY A 35 2.08 -12.44 -1.20
C GLY A 35 1.67 -11.07 -0.68
N THR A 36 0.39 -10.74 -0.85
CA THR A 36 -0.19 -9.43 -0.53
C THR A 36 -1.12 -9.48 0.67
N LEU A 37 -1.28 -8.34 1.35
CA LEU A 37 -2.26 -8.17 2.42
C LEU A 37 -3.69 -8.49 1.96
N PHE A 38 -4.02 -8.19 0.71
CA PHE A 38 -5.32 -8.54 0.12
C PHE A 38 -5.60 -10.05 0.20
N GLU A 39 -4.62 -10.88 -0.20
CA GLU A 39 -4.76 -12.34 -0.18
C GLU A 39 -5.00 -12.83 1.24
N HIS A 40 -4.24 -12.31 2.21
CA HIS A 40 -4.37 -12.69 3.62
C HIS A 40 -5.66 -12.24 4.31
N LEU A 41 -6.34 -11.19 3.79
CA LEU A 41 -7.62 -10.73 4.33
C LEU A 41 -8.82 -11.40 3.67
N HIS A 42 -8.72 -11.75 2.38
CA HIS A 42 -9.90 -12.13 1.58
C HIS A 42 -9.86 -13.54 0.99
N ILE A 43 -8.70 -14.19 0.92
CA ILE A 43 -8.58 -15.56 0.40
C ILE A 43 -8.59 -16.54 1.57
N LYS A 44 -9.54 -17.49 1.55
CA LYS A 44 -9.77 -18.43 2.66
C LYS A 44 -8.62 -19.40 2.88
N GLU A 45 -7.90 -19.72 1.80
CA GLU A 45 -6.78 -20.64 1.79
C GLU A 45 -5.48 -20.00 2.30
N ALA A 46 -5.42 -18.66 2.38
CA ALA A 46 -4.27 -17.94 2.91
C ALA A 46 -4.20 -18.06 4.45
N GLU A 47 -2.99 -17.94 4.99
CA GLU A 47 -2.80 -17.94 6.44
C GLU A 47 -3.46 -16.71 7.08
N HIS A 48 -4.18 -16.92 8.17
CA HIS A 48 -4.93 -15.85 8.82
C HIS A 48 -4.01 -14.90 9.62
N LEU A 49 -4.14 -13.60 9.39
CA LEU A 49 -3.43 -12.58 10.15
C LEU A 49 -4.13 -12.30 11.49
N ASP A 50 -3.45 -12.65 12.59
CA ASP A 50 -3.90 -12.28 13.93
C ASP A 50 -3.84 -10.77 14.18
N TRP A 51 -4.41 -10.34 15.31
CA TRP A 51 -4.46 -8.92 15.65
C TRP A 51 -3.08 -8.27 15.74
N ASN A 52 -2.09 -8.96 16.31
CA ASN A 52 -0.75 -8.39 16.46
C ASN A 52 -0.04 -8.22 15.10
N ALA A 53 -0.21 -9.18 14.19
CA ALA A 53 0.30 -9.09 12.82
C ALA A 53 -0.35 -7.91 12.09
N ARG A 54 -1.67 -7.76 12.16
CA ARG A 54 -2.39 -6.62 11.56
C ARG A 54 -1.89 -5.28 12.08
N VAL A 55 -1.74 -5.14 13.40
CA VAL A 55 -1.25 -3.90 14.01
C VAL A 55 0.21 -3.62 13.63
N ARG A 56 1.06 -4.65 13.52
CA ARG A 56 2.44 -4.50 13.03
C ARG A 56 2.46 -4.03 11.56
N ILE A 57 1.60 -4.58 10.72
CA ILE A 57 1.44 -4.18 9.32
C ILE A 57 1.01 -2.72 9.21
N ILE A 58 -0.02 -2.33 9.97
CA ILE A 58 -0.50 -0.94 10.06
C ILE A 58 0.65 0.02 10.37
N MET A 59 1.45 -0.29 11.40
CA MET A 59 2.57 0.54 11.80
C MET A 59 3.66 0.60 10.73
N GLY A 60 4.00 -0.52 10.09
CA GLY A 60 4.98 -0.57 9.00
C GLY A 60 4.59 0.32 7.82
N ILE A 61 3.31 0.30 7.44
CA ILE A 61 2.77 1.17 6.38
C ILE A 61 2.82 2.64 6.80
N ALA A 62 2.39 2.95 8.03
CA ALA A 62 2.40 4.31 8.57
C ALA A 62 3.83 4.92 8.58
N TYR A 63 4.83 4.15 9.03
CA TYR A 63 6.22 4.56 9.01
C TYR A 63 6.73 4.81 7.59
N CYS A 64 6.41 3.93 6.65
CA CYS A 64 6.79 4.09 5.25
C CYS A 64 6.21 5.38 4.64
N LEU A 65 4.92 5.62 4.84
CA LEU A 65 4.25 6.82 4.33
C LEU A 65 4.72 8.10 5.02
N GLN A 66 4.97 8.07 6.33
CA GLN A 66 5.58 9.19 7.06
C GLN A 66 6.92 9.57 6.42
N TYR A 67 7.80 8.58 6.20
CA TYR A 67 9.10 8.79 5.58
C TYR A 67 8.96 9.43 4.19
N MET A 68 8.09 8.88 3.35
CA MET A 68 7.88 9.36 1.98
C MET A 68 7.36 10.80 1.91
N HIS A 69 6.45 11.17 2.81
CA HIS A 69 5.82 12.50 2.82
C HIS A 69 6.65 13.57 3.53
N HIS A 70 7.45 13.21 4.54
CA HIS A 70 8.06 14.20 5.45
C HIS A 70 9.59 14.13 5.54
N GLU A 71 10.20 13.00 5.20
CA GLU A 71 11.65 12.79 5.35
C GLU A 71 12.39 12.82 4.01
N ILE A 72 11.66 12.67 2.90
CA ILE A 72 12.17 12.87 1.54
C ILE A 72 11.89 14.32 1.08
N ASN A 73 12.88 14.97 0.48
CA ASN A 73 12.74 16.31 -0.12
C ASN A 73 13.06 16.29 -1.64
N PRO A 74 12.13 16.71 -2.52
CA PRO A 74 10.71 17.03 -2.24
C PRO A 74 9.90 15.80 -1.80
N PRO A 75 8.79 15.96 -1.06
CA PRO A 75 7.90 14.87 -0.68
C PRO A 75 7.48 13.99 -1.86
N VAL A 76 7.24 12.71 -1.59
CA VAL A 76 6.81 11.72 -2.58
C VAL A 76 5.49 11.10 -2.12
N ALA A 77 4.44 11.26 -2.93
CA ALA A 77 3.17 10.58 -2.75
C ALA A 77 3.20 9.20 -3.44
N HIS A 78 2.65 8.17 -2.79
CA HIS A 78 2.42 6.88 -3.42
C HIS A 78 1.21 6.97 -4.35
N SER A 79 1.22 6.20 -5.44
CA SER A 79 0.22 6.38 -6.50
C SER A 79 -1.13 5.73 -6.22
N SER A 80 -1.15 4.67 -5.42
CA SER A 80 -2.36 3.96 -5.01
C SER A 80 -2.07 3.12 -3.76
N ILE A 81 -2.53 3.56 -2.60
CA ILE A 81 -2.38 2.78 -1.36
C ILE A 81 -3.64 1.91 -1.19
N ASN A 82 -3.45 0.60 -1.24
CA ASN A 82 -4.51 -0.39 -1.04
C ASN A 82 -3.87 -1.72 -0.62
N SER A 83 -4.68 -2.72 -0.28
CA SER A 83 -4.20 -4.00 0.22
C SER A 83 -3.42 -4.85 -0.81
N THR A 84 -3.57 -4.61 -2.12
CA THR A 84 -2.78 -5.30 -3.16
C THR A 84 -1.40 -4.66 -3.36
N ALA A 85 -1.24 -3.39 -2.98
CA ALA A 85 0.04 -2.69 -2.95
C ALA A 85 0.89 -3.03 -1.72
N ILE A 86 0.37 -3.76 -0.74
CA ILE A 86 1.09 -4.14 0.47
C ILE A 86 1.50 -5.61 0.37
N PHE A 87 2.79 -5.86 0.17
CA PHE A 87 3.36 -7.20 0.23
C PHE A 87 3.80 -7.55 1.66
N LEU A 88 3.84 -8.84 1.96
CA LEU A 88 4.22 -9.34 3.28
C LEU A 88 5.51 -10.17 3.20
N THR A 89 6.44 -9.90 4.10
CA THR A 89 7.65 -10.71 4.28
C THR A 89 7.34 -12.04 4.97
N ASP A 90 8.32 -12.94 5.03
CA ASP A 90 8.26 -14.24 5.71
C ASP A 90 7.78 -14.13 7.16
N ASP A 91 8.16 -13.06 7.84
CA ASP A 91 7.74 -12.74 9.21
C ASP A 91 6.50 -11.83 9.29
N TYR A 92 5.77 -11.63 8.19
CA TYR A 92 4.58 -10.77 8.09
C TYR A 92 4.82 -9.28 8.35
N ALA A 93 6.02 -8.75 8.07
CA ALA A 93 6.23 -7.30 8.01
C ALA A 93 5.72 -6.72 6.68
N ALA A 94 5.19 -5.50 6.73
CA ALA A 94 4.66 -4.84 5.55
C ALA A 94 5.77 -4.28 4.64
N LYS A 95 5.59 -4.46 3.33
CA LYS A 95 6.39 -3.90 2.24
C LYS A 95 5.46 -3.19 1.25
N VAL A 96 5.45 -1.86 1.29
CA VAL A 96 4.67 -1.02 0.35
C VAL A 96 5.32 -1.07 -1.03
N ALA A 97 4.55 -1.41 -2.05
CA ALA A 97 5.00 -1.61 -3.42
C ALA A 97 4.29 -0.67 -4.41
N GLU A 98 5.04 -0.18 -5.38
CA GLU A 98 4.52 0.67 -6.45
C GLU A 98 3.89 -0.16 -7.58
N VAL A 99 2.55 -0.29 -7.54
CA VAL A 99 1.77 -1.12 -8.49
C VAL A 99 1.92 -0.66 -9.95
N ASN A 100 2.20 0.62 -10.18
CA ASN A 100 2.38 1.17 -11.54
C ASN A 100 3.62 0.64 -12.28
N ILE A 101 4.55 -0.02 -11.57
CA ILE A 101 5.67 -0.71 -12.21
C ILE A 101 5.17 -1.88 -13.06
N TRP A 102 4.12 -2.57 -12.63
CA TRP A 102 3.63 -3.78 -13.28
C TRP A 102 2.75 -3.50 -14.50
N SER A 103 1.97 -2.41 -14.47
CA SER A 103 1.04 -2.05 -15.57
C SER A 103 1.74 -1.39 -16.78
N GLY A 104 2.87 -0.73 -16.57
CA GLY A 104 3.66 -0.09 -17.63
C GLY A 104 4.34 -1.09 -18.59
N ALA A 105 4.54 -2.34 -18.16
CA ALA A 105 5.15 -3.38 -18.98
C ALA A 105 4.20 -3.97 -20.03
N SER A 106 2.88 -3.80 -19.88
CA SER A 106 1.87 -4.44 -20.75
C SER A 106 1.23 -3.50 -21.79
N SER A 107 1.60 -2.22 -21.84
CA SER A 107 0.86 -1.22 -22.63
C SER A 107 1.60 -0.64 -23.84
N LYS A 108 2.73 -1.22 -24.26
CA LYS A 108 3.43 -0.79 -25.49
C LYS A 108 3.84 -1.97 -26.38
N SER A 109 2.87 -2.74 -26.85
CA SER A 109 3.08 -3.57 -28.03
C SER A 109 1.79 -3.60 -28.86
N HIS A 110 1.67 -2.65 -29.79
CA HIS A 110 1.30 -2.87 -31.19
C HIS A 110 1.16 -1.51 -31.88
N GLY A 111 2.31 -0.92 -32.23
CA GLY A 111 2.37 -0.02 -33.37
C GLY A 111 2.46 -0.88 -34.63
N SER A 112 1.44 -0.83 -35.47
CA SER A 112 1.55 -1.19 -36.88
C SER A 112 0.75 -0.17 -37.67
N GLU A 113 1.47 0.52 -38.54
CA GLU A 113 1.01 1.51 -39.51
C GLU A 113 0.07 0.89 -40.56
N ASP A 114 -0.57 1.80 -41.32
CA ASP A 114 -1.48 1.62 -42.47
C ASP A 114 -2.95 1.32 -42.09
N ASP A 115 -3.98 2.06 -42.50
CA ASP A 115 -4.19 2.73 -43.79
C ASP A 115 -5.33 3.79 -43.68
N LYS A 116 -5.38 4.70 -44.66
CA LYS A 116 -6.25 5.89 -44.79
C LYS A 116 -7.73 5.55 -45.00
N SER A 117 -8.65 6.35 -44.43
CA SER A 117 -9.64 7.16 -45.20
C SER A 117 -10.76 7.83 -44.38
N ASP A 118 -10.94 9.12 -44.68
CA ASP A 118 -12.17 9.96 -44.73
C ASP A 118 -13.01 10.33 -43.47
N LYS A 119 -12.93 11.65 -43.18
CA LYS A 119 -14.01 12.62 -42.87
C LYS A 119 -14.98 12.32 -41.70
N SER A 120 -14.93 13.15 -40.67
CA SER A 120 -15.76 14.38 -40.50
C SER A 120 -15.94 14.78 -39.03
N ASP A 121 -16.05 16.11 -38.83
CA ASP A 121 -16.64 16.82 -37.69
C ASP A 121 -15.91 16.93 -36.33
N LYS A 122 -15.33 18.13 -36.15
CA LYS A 122 -15.45 19.03 -34.99
C LYS A 122 -15.49 18.38 -33.60
N SER A 123 -14.34 18.36 -32.94
CA SER A 123 -14.24 18.94 -31.59
C SER A 123 -12.79 19.24 -31.25
N ASP A 124 -12.48 20.54 -31.13
CA ASP A 124 -11.35 20.99 -30.32
C ASP A 124 -11.54 20.46 -28.90
N LYS A 125 -10.70 19.50 -28.48
CA LYS A 125 -10.32 19.31 -27.08
C LYS A 125 -9.08 18.43 -26.98
N SER A 126 -7.95 19.15 -26.90
CA SER A 126 -6.81 18.81 -26.05
C SER A 126 -6.31 17.38 -26.14
N ASP A 127 -5.41 17.19 -27.10
CA ASP A 127 -4.25 16.35 -26.94
C ASP A 127 -3.50 16.78 -25.67
N LYS A 128 -3.82 16.12 -24.56
CA LYS A 128 -2.97 16.06 -23.37
C LYS A 128 -2.83 14.59 -23.06
N GLY A 129 -1.66 14.03 -23.42
CA GLY A 129 -1.15 12.84 -22.76
C GLY A 129 -1.41 12.99 -21.27
N GLY A 130 -2.36 12.21 -20.77
CA GLY A 130 -2.88 12.36 -19.43
C GLY A 130 -1.72 12.27 -18.47
N LEU A 131 -1.41 13.39 -17.81
CA LEU A 131 -0.61 13.33 -16.60
C LEU A 131 -1.29 12.27 -15.72
N PRO A 132 -0.54 11.30 -15.16
CA PRO A 132 -1.11 10.40 -14.17
C PRO A 132 -1.80 11.25 -13.10
N PRO A 133 -2.94 10.79 -12.54
CA PRO A 133 -3.69 11.55 -11.54
C PRO A 133 -2.72 12.13 -10.52
N VAL A 134 -2.85 13.44 -10.27
CA VAL A 134 -2.01 14.16 -9.31
C VAL A 134 -2.17 13.45 -7.98
N THR A 135 -1.13 12.72 -7.60
CA THR A 135 -1.09 11.95 -6.36
C THR A 135 -0.46 12.85 -5.32
N ASP A 136 -1.23 13.16 -4.29
CA ASP A 136 -0.86 14.06 -3.22
C ASP A 136 -0.78 13.33 -1.87
N PRO A 137 -0.06 13.88 -0.88
CA PRO A 137 0.00 13.32 0.47
C PRO A 137 -1.37 13.13 1.11
N GLU A 138 -2.33 14.01 0.89
CA GLU A 138 -3.66 13.99 1.50
C GLU A 138 -4.56 12.89 0.94
N THR A 139 -4.39 12.52 -0.33
CA THR A 139 -4.99 11.33 -0.94
C THR A 139 -4.43 10.05 -0.32
N ASN A 140 -3.12 9.98 -0.11
CA ASN A 140 -2.50 8.85 0.59
C ASN A 140 -3.01 8.67 2.03
N VAL A 141 -3.28 9.77 2.73
CA VAL A 141 -3.88 9.71 4.08
C VAL A 141 -5.28 9.11 4.03
N TYR A 142 -6.10 9.51 3.05
CA TYR A 142 -7.44 8.95 2.86
C TYR A 142 -7.38 7.45 2.55
N ASP A 143 -6.55 7.07 1.58
CA ASP A 143 -6.35 5.68 1.17
C ASP A 143 -5.84 4.82 2.35
N PHE A 144 -4.94 5.37 3.17
CA PHE A 144 -4.51 4.72 4.41
C PHE A 144 -5.69 4.49 5.37
N GLY A 145 -6.58 5.47 5.54
CA GLY A 145 -7.79 5.32 6.36
C GLY A 145 -8.74 4.23 5.86
N VAL A 146 -8.91 4.11 4.54
CA VAL A 146 -9.69 3.02 3.92
C VAL A 146 -9.00 1.67 4.14
N LEU A 147 -7.68 1.61 4.00
CA LEU A 147 -6.90 0.41 4.23
C LEU A 147 -6.96 -0.04 5.70
N LEU A 148 -6.98 0.88 6.66
CA LEU A 148 -7.19 0.56 8.07
C LEU A 148 -8.56 -0.10 8.30
N LEU A 149 -9.62 0.42 7.67
CA LEU A 149 -10.95 -0.17 7.73
C LEU A 149 -10.96 -1.60 7.19
N GLU A 150 -10.34 -1.82 6.04
CA GLU A 150 -10.19 -3.15 5.44
C GLU A 150 -9.42 -4.09 6.38
N ILE A 151 -8.30 -3.65 6.95
CA ILE A 151 -7.48 -4.46 7.87
C ILE A 151 -8.27 -4.85 9.11
N ILE A 152 -8.98 -3.95 9.78
CA ILE A 152 -9.68 -4.30 11.03
C ILE A 152 -10.94 -5.13 10.78
N SER A 153 -11.57 -4.99 9.60
CA SER A 153 -12.84 -5.64 9.29
C SER A 153 -12.72 -6.95 8.52
N GLY A 154 -11.61 -7.16 7.80
CA GLY A 154 -11.49 -8.28 6.85
C GLY A 154 -12.53 -8.21 5.72
N LYS A 155 -13.07 -7.01 5.42
CA LYS A 155 -14.07 -6.78 4.37
C LYS A 155 -13.47 -6.00 3.22
N LEU A 156 -13.94 -6.29 2.00
CA LEU A 156 -13.53 -5.56 0.82
C LEU A 156 -13.89 -4.06 0.94
N PRO A 157 -13.04 -3.13 0.47
CA PRO A 157 -13.33 -1.71 0.46
C PRO A 157 -14.61 -1.34 -0.30
N TYR A 158 -15.00 -2.15 -1.28
CA TYR A 158 -16.26 -2.04 -2.01
C TYR A 158 -16.83 -3.44 -2.25
N SER A 159 -18.15 -3.59 -2.07
CA SER A 159 -18.90 -4.78 -2.45
C SER A 159 -20.21 -4.39 -3.14
N GLU A 160 -20.67 -5.18 -4.10
CA GLU A 160 -21.94 -4.91 -4.79
C GLU A 160 -23.15 -4.98 -3.85
N GLU A 161 -23.08 -5.82 -2.83
CA GLU A 161 -24.20 -6.03 -1.88
C GLU A 161 -24.30 -4.93 -0.82
N GLN A 162 -23.17 -4.39 -0.35
CA GLN A 162 -23.12 -3.51 0.83
C GLN A 162 -22.59 -2.11 0.50
N GLY A 163 -22.18 -1.86 -0.74
CA GLY A 163 -21.61 -0.59 -1.17
C GLY A 163 -20.17 -0.39 -0.69
N ALA A 164 -19.76 0.88 -0.57
CA ALA A 164 -18.43 1.23 -0.09
C ALA A 164 -18.33 1.05 1.43
N LEU A 165 -17.26 0.41 1.88
CA LEU A 165 -16.99 0.17 3.31
C LEU A 165 -16.92 1.46 4.12
N VAL A 166 -16.45 2.55 3.49
CA VAL A 166 -16.39 3.88 4.08
C VAL A 166 -17.78 4.40 4.42
N ASP A 167 -18.78 4.17 3.57
CA ASP A 167 -20.15 4.62 3.80
C ASP A 167 -20.77 3.87 4.99
N LEU A 168 -20.58 2.54 5.04
CA LEU A 168 -20.99 1.70 6.16
C LEU A 168 -20.35 2.15 7.47
N ALA A 169 -19.05 2.47 7.45
CA ALA A 169 -18.35 3.02 8.60
C ALA A 169 -18.95 4.38 9.01
N ALA A 170 -19.15 5.31 8.06
CA ALA A 170 -19.67 6.65 8.32
C ALA A 170 -21.04 6.65 9.01
N GLU A 171 -21.95 5.75 8.63
CA GLU A 171 -23.26 5.59 9.29
C GLU A 171 -23.14 5.31 10.79
N HIS A 172 -22.10 4.59 11.20
CA HIS A 172 -21.91 4.18 12.59
C HIS A 172 -21.03 5.13 13.39
N LEU A 173 -20.07 5.78 12.73
CA LEU A 173 -19.23 6.82 13.32
C LEU A 173 -20.05 8.05 13.70
N ASN A 174 -21.05 8.41 12.87
CA ASN A 174 -21.99 9.50 13.18
C ASN A 174 -22.94 9.19 14.36
N GLY A 175 -23.14 7.91 14.68
CA GLY A 175 -24.05 7.45 15.74
C GLY A 175 -23.42 7.29 17.13
N LYS A 176 -22.15 7.68 17.33
CA LYS A 176 -21.34 7.36 18.53
C LYS A 176 -21.25 5.86 18.83
N ARG A 177 -21.49 4.99 17.83
CA ARG A 177 -21.28 3.54 17.97
C ARG A 177 -19.84 3.23 17.61
N SER A 178 -19.13 2.48 18.46
CA SER A 178 -17.78 1.99 18.14
C SER A 178 -17.85 1.07 16.93
N LEU A 179 -16.80 1.05 16.08
CA LEU A 179 -16.69 0.16 14.91
C LEU A 179 -16.52 -1.32 15.31
N THR A 180 -16.77 -1.68 16.56
CA THR A 180 -16.66 -3.04 17.09
C THR A 180 -17.46 -4.06 16.28
N TYR A 181 -18.58 -3.64 15.67
CA TYR A 181 -19.41 -4.51 14.83
C TYR A 181 -18.82 -4.78 13.44
N LEU A 182 -17.87 -3.96 12.97
CA LEU A 182 -17.15 -4.20 11.72
C LEU A 182 -15.97 -5.15 11.89
N ILE A 183 -15.52 -5.40 13.12
CA ILE A 183 -14.34 -6.22 13.37
C ILE A 183 -14.50 -7.57 12.69
N ASP A 184 -13.41 -8.00 12.08
CA ASP A 184 -13.29 -9.30 11.46
C ASP A 184 -13.69 -10.42 12.44
N PRO A 185 -14.76 -11.18 12.17
CA PRO A 185 -15.22 -12.27 13.04
C PRO A 185 -14.21 -13.39 13.24
N SER A 186 -13.21 -13.50 12.37
CA SER A 186 -12.17 -14.54 12.47
C SER A 186 -11.06 -14.21 13.47
N LEU A 187 -10.99 -12.97 13.98
CA LEU A 187 -10.06 -12.58 15.03
C LEU A 187 -10.46 -13.20 16.38
N LYS A 188 -9.61 -14.09 16.90
CA LYS A 188 -9.82 -14.76 18.20
C LYS A 188 -9.76 -13.79 19.39
N SER A 189 -8.96 -12.74 19.29
CA SER A 189 -8.78 -11.72 20.33
C SER A 189 -8.19 -10.46 19.71
N PHE A 190 -8.61 -9.30 20.22
CA PHE A 190 -8.05 -7.99 19.87
C PHE A 190 -8.03 -7.11 21.12
N LYS A 191 -7.24 -6.03 21.09
CA LYS A 191 -7.11 -5.10 22.21
C LYS A 191 -7.99 -3.88 21.97
N ASN A 192 -9.00 -3.66 22.83
CA ASN A 192 -9.99 -2.60 22.65
C ASN A 192 -9.36 -1.20 22.57
N ASN A 193 -8.35 -0.91 23.38
CA ASN A 193 -7.66 0.38 23.35
C ASN A 193 -6.94 0.66 22.01
N GLU A 194 -6.31 -0.35 21.43
CA GLU A 194 -5.68 -0.23 20.10
C GLU A 194 -6.75 -0.06 19.01
N LEU A 195 -7.86 -0.81 19.11
CA LEU A 195 -8.97 -0.69 18.17
C LEU A 195 -9.62 0.71 18.23
N ASP A 196 -9.95 1.21 19.42
CA ASP A 196 -10.59 2.51 19.59
C ASP A 196 -9.71 3.62 18.99
N LEU A 197 -8.39 3.56 19.23
CA LEU A 197 -7.43 4.47 18.62
C LEU A 197 -7.42 4.36 17.08
N ILE A 198 -7.39 3.14 16.53
CA ILE A 198 -7.44 2.91 15.08
C ILE A 198 -8.74 3.48 14.51
N CYS A 199 -9.87 3.33 15.20
CA CYS A 199 -11.16 3.90 14.78
C CYS A 199 -11.12 5.43 14.74
N GLU A 200 -10.51 6.08 15.72
CA GLU A 200 -10.33 7.54 15.70
C GLU A 200 -9.43 7.97 14.55
N VAL A 201 -8.33 7.26 14.31
CA VAL A 201 -7.43 7.54 13.17
C VAL A 201 -8.17 7.39 11.85
N ILE A 202 -8.98 6.35 11.69
CA ILE A 202 -9.83 6.15 10.53
C ILE A 202 -10.74 7.37 10.32
N GLN A 203 -11.47 7.80 11.36
CA GLN A 203 -12.37 8.97 11.28
C GLN A 203 -11.66 10.23 10.81
N ASP A 204 -10.44 10.46 11.30
CA ASP A 204 -9.63 11.61 10.92
C ASP A 204 -9.12 11.52 9.47
N CYS A 205 -8.73 10.33 9.03
CA CYS A 205 -8.18 10.08 7.68
C CYS A 205 -9.23 10.13 6.57
N ILE A 206 -10.44 9.59 6.80
CA ILE A 206 -11.49 9.49 5.77
C ILE A 206 -12.35 10.75 5.63
N LYS A 207 -11.92 11.89 6.19
CA LYS A 207 -12.65 13.15 6.06
C LYS A 207 -12.82 13.54 4.58
N PRO A 208 -14.03 13.96 4.14
CA PRO A 208 -14.28 14.30 2.74
C PRO A 208 -13.37 15.40 2.21
N GLU A 209 -13.04 16.36 3.07
CA GLU A 209 -12.26 17.55 2.73
C GLU A 209 -10.76 17.32 3.03
N PRO A 210 -9.85 17.30 2.03
CA PRO A 210 -8.44 16.94 2.20
C PRO A 210 -7.69 17.74 3.26
N ARG A 211 -7.93 19.06 3.34
CA ARG A 211 -7.30 19.97 4.33
C ARG A 211 -7.65 19.67 5.78
N HIS A 212 -8.70 18.87 6.04
CA HIS A 212 -9.06 18.47 7.41
C HIS A 212 -8.46 17.12 7.80
N ARG A 213 -7.80 16.42 6.87
CA ARG A 213 -7.10 15.18 7.13
C ARG A 213 -5.78 15.49 7.83
N PRO A 214 -5.37 14.68 8.81
CA PRO A 214 -4.07 14.82 9.45
C PRO A 214 -2.94 14.47 8.47
N THR A 215 -1.74 14.93 8.76
CA THR A 215 -0.53 14.47 8.06
C THR A 215 -0.16 13.04 8.49
N MET A 216 0.55 12.29 7.64
CA MET A 216 1.05 10.96 8.04
C MET A 216 1.98 11.01 9.26
N LYS A 217 2.65 12.13 9.52
CA LYS A 217 3.42 12.33 10.75
C LYS A 217 2.55 12.40 11.99
N GLU A 218 1.43 13.11 11.93
CA GLU A 218 0.44 13.18 13.02
C GLU A 218 -0.26 11.83 13.21
N VAL A 219 -0.66 11.17 12.12
CA VAL A 219 -1.25 9.82 12.16
C VAL A 219 -0.31 8.83 12.84
N THR A 220 0.95 8.77 12.43
CA THR A 220 1.94 7.85 13.01
C THR A 220 2.21 8.20 14.47
N SER A 221 2.25 9.49 14.83
CA SER A 221 2.40 9.91 16.23
C SER A 221 1.22 9.43 17.08
N LYS A 222 -0.01 9.64 16.62
CA LYS A 222 -1.24 9.22 17.30
C LYS A 222 -1.27 7.70 17.48
N LEU A 223 -0.98 6.93 16.43
CA LEU A 223 -0.92 5.47 16.49
C LEU A 223 0.09 4.96 17.55
N ARG A 224 1.27 5.59 17.65
CA ARG A 224 2.32 5.21 18.62
C ARG A 224 1.94 5.44 20.08
N GLU A 225 0.93 6.25 20.39
CA GLU A 225 0.54 6.54 21.77
C GLU A 225 0.00 5.29 22.49
N VAL A 226 -0.68 4.40 21.74
CA VAL A 226 -1.22 3.15 22.30
C VAL A 226 -0.53 1.92 21.69
N ILE A 227 -0.16 1.97 20.41
CA ILE A 227 0.52 0.88 19.73
C ILE A 227 2.04 1.06 19.90
N ALA A 228 2.58 0.41 20.93
CA ALA A 228 4.01 0.45 21.27
C ALA A 228 4.90 -0.40 20.34
N ILE A 229 4.72 -0.26 19.01
CA ILE A 229 5.57 -0.87 17.98
C ILE A 229 6.49 0.21 17.43
N SER A 230 7.77 0.15 17.77
CA SER A 230 8.81 1.02 17.21
C SER A 230 9.05 0.76 15.71
N PRO A 231 9.69 1.69 14.98
CA PRO A 231 10.08 1.45 13.59
C PRO A 231 10.84 0.13 13.42
N ASP A 232 11.82 -0.17 14.28
CA ASP A 232 12.60 -1.42 14.18
C ASP A 232 11.74 -2.67 14.34
N GLN A 233 10.73 -2.65 15.22
CA GLN A 233 9.80 -3.77 15.39
C GLN A 233 8.82 -3.94 14.22
N ALA A 234 8.51 -2.85 13.52
CA ALA A 234 7.67 -2.89 12.32
C ALA A 234 8.44 -3.34 11.06
N THR A 235 9.77 -3.37 11.12
CA THR A 235 10.60 -3.76 9.98
C THR A 235 10.76 -5.29 9.87
N PRO A 236 11.02 -5.83 8.68
CA PRO A 236 11.31 -7.26 8.52
C PRO A 236 12.54 -7.66 9.34
N ARG A 237 12.45 -8.79 10.06
CA ARG A 237 13.53 -9.25 10.95
C ARG A 237 14.74 -9.80 10.21
N LEU A 238 14.53 -10.36 9.03
CA LEU A 238 15.58 -10.89 8.17
C LEU A 238 15.55 -10.13 6.84
N SER A 239 16.73 -9.74 6.36
CA SER A 239 16.84 -9.22 5.01
C SER A 239 16.83 -10.39 4.03
N PRO A 240 15.93 -10.43 3.04
CA PRO A 240 16.00 -11.40 1.94
C PRO A 240 17.37 -11.41 1.24
N LEU A 241 18.08 -10.27 1.25
CA LEU A 241 19.45 -10.14 0.76
C LEU A 241 20.41 -11.08 1.48
N TRP A 242 20.26 -11.26 2.80
CA TRP A 242 21.16 -12.13 3.57
C TRP A 242 21.02 -13.60 3.15
N TRP A 243 19.78 -14.04 2.85
CA TRP A 243 19.54 -15.37 2.28
C TRP A 243 20.10 -15.50 0.86
N ALA A 244 19.91 -14.49 0.02
CA ALA A 244 20.44 -14.47 -1.34
C ALA A 244 21.98 -14.49 -1.35
N GLU A 245 22.63 -13.70 -0.49
CA GLU A 245 24.09 -13.68 -0.33
C GLU A 245 24.62 -15.04 0.17
N LEU A 246 23.94 -15.66 1.14
CA LEU A 246 24.31 -16.99 1.62
C LEU A 246 24.21 -18.05 0.52
N GLU A 247 23.14 -18.03 -0.28
CA GLU A 247 22.98 -18.95 -1.41
C GLU A 247 24.04 -18.73 -2.49
N ILE A 248 24.30 -17.48 -2.88
CA ILE A 248 25.35 -17.14 -3.87
C ILE A 248 26.72 -17.63 -3.40
N LEU A 249 27.09 -17.34 -2.15
CA LEU A 249 28.36 -17.78 -1.57
C LEU A 249 28.48 -19.31 -1.48
N SER A 250 27.36 -20.01 -1.27
CA SER A 250 27.34 -21.47 -1.23
C SER A 250 27.61 -22.11 -2.60
N VAL A 251 27.14 -21.48 -3.68
CA VAL A 251 27.34 -21.92 -5.06
C VAL A 251 28.76 -21.63 -5.56
N GLU A 252 29.39 -20.54 -5.11
CA GLU A 252 30.78 -20.21 -5.44
C GLU A 252 31.81 -21.10 -4.72
N ALA A 253 31.41 -21.77 -3.63
CA ALA A 253 32.26 -22.65 -2.83
C ALA A 253 32.29 -24.11 -3.32
N THR A 254 31.52 -24.46 -4.36
CA THR A 254 31.44 -25.80 -4.97
C THR A 254 32.02 -25.83 -6.37
#